data_AF-A0A8S2ZTX8-F1
#
_entry.id   AF-A0A8S2ZTX8-F1
#
_cell.length_a   1.000
_cell.length_b   1.000
_cell.length_c   1.000
_cell.angle_alpha   90.00
_cell.angle_beta   90.00
_cell.angle_gamma   90.00
#
_symmetry.space_group_name_H-M   'P 1'
#
loop_
_entity.id
_entity.type
_entity.pdbx_description
1 polymer ?
#
loop_
_entity_poly.entity_id
_entity_poly.type
_entity_poly.pdbx_seq_one_letter_code
_entity_poly.pdbx_strand_id
1 'polypeptide(L)' 'CVLWGRDHIRTFDGFIYDFQGACQYKLTSTNNWEIDIQTDNCDRWETCKKTLSITLGGFRVVA' A
#
# COMPACT_ATOMS: atom_id res chain seq x y z
N CYS A 1 -5.76 -9.07 3.31
CA CYS A 1 -5.54 -7.61 3.20
C CYS A 1 -5.94 -7.17 1.80
N VAL A 2 -6.74 -6.11 1.67
CA VAL A 2 -7.19 -5.57 0.37
C VAL A 2 -7.10 -4.05 0.43
N LEU A 3 -6.57 -3.44 -0.63
CA LEU A 3 -6.70 -2.01 -0.87
C LEU A 3 -7.56 -1.80 -2.11
N TRP A 4 -8.51 -0.88 -2.02
CA TRP A 4 -9.36 -0.51 -3.15
C TRP A 4 -9.72 0.96 -3.10
N GLY A 5 -10.19 1.50 -4.22
CA GLY A 5 -10.50 2.92 -4.32
C GLY A 5 -9.29 3.81 -4.02
N ARG A 6 -9.53 4.97 -3.40
CA ARG A 6 -8.48 5.96 -3.09
C ARG A 6 -7.79 5.67 -1.75
N ASP A 7 -8.52 5.21 -0.75
CA ASP A 7 -8.08 5.21 0.66
C ASP A 7 -8.60 4.02 1.48
N HIS A 8 -9.41 3.13 0.90
CA HIS A 8 -9.99 2.04 1.65
C HIS A 8 -9.02 0.88 1.84
N ILE A 9 -8.90 0.41 3.09
CA ILE A 9 -8.05 -0.69 3.49
C ILE A 9 -8.89 -1.68 4.29
N ARG A 10 -8.77 -2.97 3.95
CA ARG A 10 -9.21 -4.08 4.80
C ARG A 10 -8.01 -4.89 5.25
N THR A 11 -7.78 -4.97 6.55
CA THR A 11 -6.67 -5.72 7.15
C THR A 11 -6.87 -7.24 7.03
N PHE A 12 -5.87 -8.03 7.45
CA PHE A 12 -5.95 -9.51 7.36
C PHE A 12 -7.01 -10.12 8.28
N ASP A 13 -7.19 -9.54 9.46
CA ASP A 13 -8.21 -9.87 10.46
C ASP A 13 -9.58 -9.24 10.19
N GLY A 14 -9.69 -8.47 9.09
CA GLY A 14 -10.97 -8.04 8.54
C GLY A 14 -11.48 -6.68 9.00
N PHE A 15 -10.70 -5.93 9.79
CA PHE A 15 -11.01 -4.53 10.08
C PHE A 15 -10.92 -3.68 8.82
N ILE A 16 -11.80 -2.68 8.74
CA ILE A 16 -11.89 -1.75 7.62
C ILE A 16 -11.53 -0.37 8.11
N TYR A 17 -10.64 0.31 7.38
CA TYR A 17 -10.17 1.65 7.65
C TYR A 17 -10.17 2.48 6.37
N ASP A 18 -10.38 3.78 6.54
CA ASP A 18 -10.13 4.77 5.51
C ASP A 18 -8.83 5.50 5.88
N PHE A 19 -7.84 5.42 4.99
CA PHE A 19 -6.52 5.99 5.21
C PHE A 19 -6.05 6.77 3.98
N GLN A 20 -5.97 8.09 4.14
CA GLN A 20 -5.46 9.01 3.14
C GLN A 20 -4.04 9.42 3.51
N GLY A 21 -3.07 8.90 2.75
CA GLY A 21 -1.66 9.21 2.87
C GLY A 21 -1.05 9.60 1.54
N ALA A 22 0.04 10.36 1.57
CA ALA A 22 0.78 10.85 0.40
C ALA A 22 2.28 10.51 0.48
N CYS A 23 2.61 9.41 1.16
CA CYS A 23 3.98 8.96 1.38
C CYS A 23 4.11 7.46 1.08
N GLN A 24 5.31 6.92 1.26
CA GLN A 24 5.52 5.48 1.28
C GLN A 24 5.00 4.91 2.60
N TYR A 25 4.18 3.87 2.52
CA TYR A 25 3.70 3.13 3.68
C TYR A 25 3.97 1.65 3.53
N LYS A 26 4.25 1.02 4.66
CA LYS A 26 4.38 -0.43 4.76
C LYS A 26 3.00 -1.04 4.95
N LEU A 27 2.53 -1.81 3.96
CA LEU A 27 1.24 -2.50 4.06
C LEU A 27 1.33 -3.72 4.96
N THR A 28 2.45 -4.44 4.87
CA THR A 28 2.73 -5.63 5.68
C THR A 28 4.20 -6.01 5.55
N SER A 29 4.75 -6.61 6.59
CA SER A 29 6.08 -7.18 6.56
C SER A 29 6.22 -8.37 7.49
N THR A 30 7.10 -9.27 7.13
CA THR A 30 7.67 -10.31 7.98
C THR A 30 9.19 -10.25 7.87
N ASN A 31 9.89 -11.22 8.47
CA ASN A 31 11.35 -11.28 8.38
C ASN A 31 11.87 -11.54 6.95
N ASN A 32 11.07 -12.16 6.08
CA ASN A 32 11.52 -12.63 4.76
C ASN A 32 10.89 -11.89 3.58
N TRP A 33 9.80 -11.16 3.84
CA TRP A 33 9.08 -10.45 2.81
C TRP A 33 8.41 -9.20 3.34
N GLU A 34 8.31 -8.19 2.50
CA GLU A 34 7.61 -6.94 2.80
C GLU A 34 6.89 -6.44 1.56
N ILE A 35 5.79 -5.71 1.79
CA ILE A 35 5.02 -5.07 0.74
C ILE A 35 4.82 -3.62 1.15
N ASP A 36 5.30 -2.72 0.30
CA ASP A 36 5.17 -1.28 0.45
C ASP A 36 4.26 -0.71 -0.63
N ILE A 37 3.58 0.37 -0.29
CA ILE A 37 2.80 1.18 -1.21
C ILE A 37 3.38 2.60 -1.25
N GLN A 38 3.66 3.09 -2.45
CA GLN A 38 3.95 4.50 -2.71
C GLN A 38 2.69 5.15 -3.27
N THR A 39 2.20 6.18 -2.60
CA THR A 39 1.06 6.98 -3.04
C THR A 39 1.53 8.37 -3.47
N ASP A 40 1.33 8.73 -4.72
CA ASP A 40 1.64 10.06 -5.25
C ASP A 40 0.35 10.85 -5.56
N ASN A 41 0.26 12.06 -5.01
CA ASN A 41 -0.86 13.01 -5.16
C ASN A 41 -2.22 12.47 -4.70
N CYS A 42 -2.23 11.55 -3.72
CA CYS A 42 -3.46 10.95 -3.19
C CYS A 42 -4.11 11.77 -2.05
N ASP A 43 -3.49 12.90 -1.69
CA ASP A 43 -3.99 13.94 -0.77
C ASP A 43 -4.88 14.98 -1.46
N ARG A 44 -4.96 14.97 -2.79
CA ARG A 44 -5.71 15.93 -3.61
C ARG A 44 -6.81 15.24 -4.43
N TRP A 45 -7.71 16.03 -5.01
CA TRP A 45 -8.78 15.54 -5.88
C TRP A 45 -8.32 15.15 -7.30
N GLU A 46 -7.01 14.98 -7.50
CA GLU A 46 -6.40 14.61 -8.78
C GLU A 46 -6.35 13.08 -8.96
N THR A 47 -5.80 12.64 -10.11
CA THR A 47 -5.48 11.24 -10.38
C THR A 47 -4.39 10.77 -9.40
N CYS A 48 -4.80 9.96 -8.43
CA CYS A 48 -3.91 9.33 -7.46
C CYS A 48 -3.17 8.16 -8.11
N LYS A 49 -1.82 8.21 -8.09
CA LYS A 49 -0.99 7.10 -8.55
C LYS A 49 -0.58 6.26 -7.36
N LYS A 50 -0.75 4.95 -7.48
CA LYS A 50 -0.33 3.96 -6.49
C LYS A 50 0.67 3.01 -7.14
N THR A 51 1.80 2.79 -6.48
CA THR A 51 2.83 1.86 -6.92
C THR A 51 3.09 0.86 -5.81
N LEU A 52 2.99 -0.43 -6.11
CA LEU A 52 3.24 -1.50 -5.16
C LEU A 52 4.68 -2.00 -5.33
N SER A 53 5.42 -2.09 -4.23
CA SER A 53 6.75 -2.71 -4.18
C SER A 53 6.68 -3.97 -3.32
N ILE A 54 6.91 -5.12 -3.93
CA ILE A 54 6.89 -6.43 -3.28
C ILE A 54 8.33 -6.92 -3.17
N THR A 55 8.80 -7.14 -1.94
CA THR A 55 10.13 -7.67 -1.67
C THR A 55 10.02 -9.09 -1.12
N LEU A 56 10.65 -10.06 -1.78
CA LEU A 56 10.69 -11.48 -1.41
C LEU A 56 12.15 -11.96 -1.37
N GLY A 57 12.70 -12.21 -0.18
CA GLY A 57 14.05 -12.81 -0.06
C GLY A 57 15.15 -12.07 -0.81
N GLY A 58 15.06 -10.73 -0.89
CA GLY A 58 16.01 -9.87 -1.63
C GLY A 58 15.61 -9.54 -3.07
N PHE A 59 14.58 -10.18 -3.64
CA PHE A 59 14.02 -9.82 -4.93
C PHE A 59 12.93 -8.76 -4.77
N ARG A 60 12.98 -7.69 -5.57
CA ARG A 60 11.97 -6.63 -5.58
C ARG A 60 11.21 -6.60 -6.90
N VAL A 61 9.89 -6.70 -6.82
CA VAL A 61 8.96 -6.55 -7.95
C VAL A 61 8.17 -5.26 -7.75
N VAL A 62 8.00 -4.48 -8.80
CA VAL A 62 7.24 -3.22 -8.78
C VAL A 62 6.06 -3.35 -9.73
N ALA A 63 4.86 -3.02 -9.25
CA ALA A 63 3.59 -3.06 -9.99
C ALA A 63 2.87 -1.72 -9.93
#